data_AF-A0A497GBU8-F1
#
_entry.id   AF-A0A497GBU8-F1
#
_cell.length_a   1.000
_cell.length_b   1.000
_cell.length_c   1.000
_cell.angle_alpha   90.00
_cell.angle_beta   90.00
_cell.angle_gamma   90.00
#
_symmetry.space_group_name_H-M   'P 1'
#
loop_
_entity.id
_entity.type
_entity.pdbx_description
1 polymer ?
#
loop_
_entity_poly.entity_id
_entity_poly.type
_entity_poly.pdbx_seq_one_letter_code
_entity_poly.pdbx_strand_id
1 'polypeptide(L)'
;MSEGRVPGPARCSSRGRLLALVEVTAVEACFLVAAWLLQAAHPGAWGWHSKALMIVLGLMGILAHGRPWEYGLRPKSLRFSLRWSAYVAAPFAVAFLAPLLVASATGRPLPRPVELARSLLWYFVFVGFAEELFFRGYVQSRLNEAFTRRYWKFLWVEFEWTQGTMITAILFFGLPHLLTGINPFTGSYSIGPLAVFITAMAIFMGLVFGVIREKTGCVIVPTVLHGSIDFTVFTLGRAVGLAASNIAAAAALFTFFAILFEKLLKEPIPTPPHSPTPE
;
A
#
# COMPACT_ATOMS: atom_id res chain seq x y z
N MET A 1 47.52 21.15 -3.20
CA MET A 1 46.05 21.24 -3.11
C MET A 1 45.49 19.83 -3.18
N SER A 2 45.11 19.27 -2.03
CA SER A 2 44.50 17.94 -1.93
C SER A 2 42.99 18.10 -2.11
N GLU A 3 42.42 17.50 -3.13
CA GLU A 3 40.98 17.45 -3.36
C GLU A 3 40.27 16.85 -2.14
N GLY A 4 39.38 17.64 -1.53
CA GLY A 4 38.52 17.22 -0.44
C GLY A 4 37.52 16.19 -0.94
N ARG A 5 37.78 14.92 -0.66
CA ARG A 5 36.86 13.81 -0.95
C ARG A 5 35.62 14.01 -0.07
N VAL A 6 34.50 14.46 -0.68
CA VAL A 6 33.20 14.56 -0.02
C VAL A 6 32.85 13.18 0.56
N PRO A 7 32.56 13.06 1.88
CA PRO A 7 32.23 11.77 2.47
C PRO A 7 30.94 11.26 1.85
N GLY A 8 31.02 10.11 1.18
CA GLY A 8 29.84 9.39 0.70
C GLY A 8 28.91 9.04 1.87
N PRO A 9 27.60 8.86 1.63
CA PRO A 9 26.63 8.57 2.69
C PRO A 9 27.09 7.35 3.49
N ALA A 10 27.06 7.48 4.83
CA ALA A 10 27.47 6.44 5.75
C ALA A 10 26.80 5.10 5.38
N ARG A 11 27.60 4.13 4.95
CA ARG A 11 27.09 2.79 4.66
C ARG A 11 26.57 2.21 5.97
N CYS A 12 25.27 1.94 6.05
CA CYS A 12 24.73 1.14 7.14
C CYS A 12 25.49 -0.19 7.20
N SER A 13 25.96 -0.57 8.39
CA SER A 13 26.76 -1.78 8.57
C SER A 13 25.96 -3.02 8.17
N SER A 14 26.63 -4.11 7.78
CA SER A 14 25.99 -5.40 7.53
C SER A 14 25.10 -5.83 8.71
N ARG A 15 25.55 -5.56 9.93
CA ARG A 15 24.80 -5.76 11.17
C ARG A 15 23.50 -4.95 11.21
N GLY A 16 23.53 -3.66 10.87
CA GLY A 16 22.34 -2.81 10.85
C GLY A 16 21.27 -3.29 9.86
N ARG A 17 21.69 -3.76 8.68
CA ARG A 17 20.81 -4.38 7.67
C ARG A 17 20.20 -5.69 8.16
N LEU A 18 21.00 -6.56 8.77
CA LEU A 18 20.51 -7.81 9.32
C LEU A 18 19.49 -7.57 10.45
N LEU A 19 19.78 -6.63 11.36
CA LEU A 19 18.85 -6.28 12.44
C LEU A 19 17.52 -5.76 11.91
N ALA A 20 17.53 -4.88 10.89
CA ALA A 20 16.31 -4.39 10.26
C ALA A 20 15.48 -5.53 9.67
N LEU A 21 16.12 -6.45 8.92
CA LEU A 21 15.44 -7.60 8.33
C LEU A 21 14.86 -8.54 9.39
N VAL A 22 15.63 -8.86 10.43
CA VAL A 22 15.17 -9.75 11.52
C VAL A 22 13.98 -9.12 12.23
N GLU A 23 14.04 -7.83 12.52
CA GLU A 23 12.95 -7.09 13.17
C GLU A 23 11.65 -7.16 12.36
N VAL A 24 11.66 -6.73 11.10
CA VAL A 24 10.43 -6.70 10.29
C VAL A 24 9.92 -8.11 9.98
N THR A 25 10.81 -9.09 9.79
CA THR A 25 10.44 -10.50 9.59
C THR A 25 9.78 -11.08 10.83
N ALA A 26 10.31 -10.78 12.02
CA ALA A 26 9.73 -11.26 13.27
C ALA A 26 8.31 -10.69 13.46
N VAL A 27 8.13 -9.39 13.25
CA VAL A 27 6.80 -8.75 13.39
C VAL A 27 5.81 -9.30 12.37
N GLU A 28 6.21 -9.48 11.11
CA GLU A 28 5.34 -10.07 10.09
C GLU A 28 4.99 -11.53 10.39
N ALA A 29 5.97 -12.34 10.80
CA ALA A 29 5.73 -13.73 11.17
C ALA A 29 4.75 -13.82 12.35
N CYS A 30 4.90 -12.96 13.37
CA CYS A 30 3.94 -12.84 14.46
C CYS A 30 2.54 -12.47 13.95
N PHE A 31 2.44 -11.51 13.03
CA PHE A 31 1.17 -11.15 12.41
C PHE A 31 0.53 -12.33 11.66
N LEU A 32 1.27 -13.04 10.80
CA LEU A 32 0.75 -14.16 10.01
C LEU A 32 0.27 -15.31 10.91
N VAL A 33 1.06 -15.69 11.91
CA VAL A 33 0.67 -16.73 12.87
C VAL A 33 -0.58 -16.31 13.65
N ALA A 34 -0.64 -15.08 14.14
CA ALA A 34 -1.82 -14.56 14.83
C ALA A 34 -3.05 -14.52 13.91
N ALA A 35 -2.89 -14.12 12.64
CA ALA A 35 -3.96 -14.10 11.66
C ALA A 35 -4.51 -15.52 11.39
N TRP A 36 -3.64 -16.53 11.26
CA TRP A 36 -4.07 -17.92 11.13
C TRP A 36 -4.81 -18.45 12.35
N LEU A 37 -4.33 -18.12 13.56
CA LEU A 37 -5.01 -18.47 14.81
C LEU A 37 -6.38 -17.79 14.92
N LEU A 38 -6.48 -16.51 14.59
CA LEU A 38 -7.74 -15.77 14.57
C LEU A 38 -8.71 -16.33 13.54
N GLN A 39 -8.22 -16.76 12.37
CA GLN A 39 -9.04 -17.43 11.36
C GLN A 39 -9.56 -18.78 11.86
N ALA A 40 -8.73 -19.56 12.55
CA ALA A 40 -9.14 -20.83 13.14
C ALA A 40 -10.16 -20.65 14.29
N ALA A 41 -9.97 -19.65 15.14
CA ALA A 41 -10.84 -19.39 16.30
C ALA A 41 -12.14 -18.65 15.95
N HIS A 42 -12.10 -17.73 14.98
CA HIS A 42 -13.21 -16.81 14.66
C HIS A 42 -13.44 -16.67 13.14
N PRO A 43 -13.81 -17.74 12.42
CA PRO A 43 -13.87 -17.76 10.95
C PRO A 43 -14.85 -16.74 10.34
N GLY A 44 -15.86 -16.29 11.07
CA GLY A 44 -16.82 -15.27 10.59
C GLY A 44 -16.34 -13.82 10.70
N ALA A 45 -15.34 -13.55 11.54
CA ALA A 45 -14.90 -12.18 11.86
C ALA A 45 -13.38 -11.98 11.79
N TRP A 46 -12.59 -13.03 11.54
CA TRP A 46 -11.13 -12.98 11.59
C TRP A 46 -10.52 -11.88 10.73
N GLY A 47 -11.12 -11.56 9.58
CA GLY A 47 -10.65 -10.48 8.72
C GLY A 47 -10.62 -9.13 9.43
N TRP A 48 -11.65 -8.79 10.21
CA TRP A 48 -11.67 -7.54 10.98
C TRP A 48 -10.63 -7.56 12.11
N HIS A 49 -10.49 -8.70 12.80
CA HIS A 49 -9.56 -8.85 13.91
C HIS A 49 -8.10 -8.79 13.44
N SER A 50 -7.75 -9.50 12.37
CA SER A 50 -6.38 -9.51 11.83
C SER A 50 -5.98 -8.12 11.33
N LYS A 51 -6.89 -7.41 10.66
CA LYS A 51 -6.62 -6.05 10.19
C LYS A 51 -6.52 -5.02 11.33
N ALA A 52 -7.34 -5.15 12.37
CA ALA A 52 -7.16 -4.37 13.59
C ALA A 52 -5.80 -4.64 14.25
N LEU A 53 -5.40 -5.91 14.36
CA LEU A 53 -4.09 -6.31 14.86
C LEU A 53 -2.95 -5.72 14.01
N MET A 54 -3.07 -5.75 12.68
CA MET A 54 -2.11 -5.16 11.76
C MET A 54 -1.94 -3.64 11.99
N ILE A 55 -3.04 -2.92 12.22
CA ILE A 55 -2.98 -1.49 12.59
C ILE A 55 -2.21 -1.31 13.89
N VAL A 56 -2.53 -2.09 14.92
CA VAL A 56 -1.85 -2.02 16.23
C VAL A 56 -0.36 -2.31 16.09
N LEU A 57 0.02 -3.38 15.41
CA LEU A 57 1.42 -3.75 15.18
C LEU A 57 2.16 -2.68 14.37
N GLY A 58 1.52 -2.12 13.34
CA GLY A 58 2.07 -1.02 12.56
C GLY A 58 2.36 0.20 13.43
N LEU A 59 1.38 0.64 14.24
CA LEU A 59 1.57 1.76 15.16
C LEU A 59 2.64 1.48 16.22
N MET A 60 2.65 0.29 16.82
CA MET A 60 3.67 -0.10 17.80
C MET A 60 5.06 -0.08 17.19
N GLY A 61 5.23 -0.63 15.98
CA GLY A 61 6.49 -0.59 15.24
C GLY A 61 6.94 0.84 14.98
N ILE A 62 6.03 1.72 14.54
CA ILE A 62 6.33 3.15 14.32
C ILE A 62 6.76 3.85 15.62
N LEU A 63 6.03 3.63 16.71
CA LEU A 63 6.29 4.26 18.00
C LEU A 63 7.62 3.79 18.61
N ALA A 64 8.00 2.53 18.42
CA ALA A 64 9.25 1.98 18.92
C ALA A 64 10.50 2.68 18.35
N HIS A 65 10.40 3.30 17.16
CA HIS A 65 11.48 4.05 16.52
C HIS A 65 11.49 5.55 16.84
N GLY A 66 10.50 6.04 17.61
CA GLY A 66 10.46 7.41 18.14
C GLY A 66 10.33 8.53 17.11
N ARG A 67 10.17 8.21 15.82
CA ARG A 67 10.11 9.16 14.70
C ARG A 67 8.86 8.97 13.84
N PRO A 68 7.64 9.09 14.42
CA PRO A 68 6.40 8.81 13.72
C PRO A 68 6.19 9.62 12.43
N TRP A 69 6.76 10.83 12.36
CA TRP A 69 6.70 11.68 11.17
C TRP A 69 7.52 11.15 9.98
N GLU A 70 8.64 10.46 10.24
CA GLU A 70 9.44 9.81 9.19
C GLU A 70 8.81 8.51 8.70
N TYR A 71 7.88 7.95 9.48
CA TYR A 71 7.22 6.66 9.26
C TYR A 71 5.83 6.79 8.63
N GLY A 72 5.61 7.86 7.86
CA GLY A 72 4.44 7.95 6.98
C GLY A 72 3.15 8.43 7.62
N LEU A 73 3.16 8.79 8.92
CA LEU A 73 2.00 9.33 9.61
C LEU A 73 1.75 10.81 9.28
N ARG A 74 2.76 11.53 8.80
CA ARG A 74 2.64 12.96 8.43
C ARG A 74 3.03 13.19 6.97
N PRO A 75 2.12 13.70 6.11
CA PRO A 75 2.48 14.05 4.74
C PRO A 75 3.47 15.21 4.70
N LYS A 76 4.33 15.23 3.68
CA LYS A 76 5.17 16.40 3.36
C LYS A 76 4.32 17.65 3.09
N SER A 77 3.15 17.45 2.45
CA SER A 77 2.11 18.47 2.32
C SER A 77 0.73 17.79 2.33
N LEU A 78 -0.09 18.14 3.32
CA LEU A 78 -1.45 17.59 3.45
C LEU A 78 -2.32 17.98 2.26
N ARG A 79 -2.26 19.25 1.84
CA ARG A 79 -2.99 19.74 0.66
C ARG A 79 -2.62 18.97 -0.61
N PHE A 80 -1.32 18.76 -0.83
CA PHE A 80 -0.83 17.96 -1.97
C PHE A 80 -1.39 16.54 -1.91
N SER A 81 -1.30 15.89 -0.75
CA SER A 81 -1.71 14.50 -0.56
C SER A 81 -3.21 14.31 -0.71
N LEU A 82 -4.03 15.22 -0.17
CA LEU A 82 -5.50 15.17 -0.31
C LEU A 82 -5.95 15.42 -1.75
N ARG A 83 -5.36 16.43 -2.43
CA ARG A 83 -5.66 16.71 -3.83
C ARG A 83 -5.31 15.51 -4.71
N TRP A 84 -4.13 14.93 -4.53
CA TRP A 84 -3.73 13.75 -5.30
C TRP A 84 -4.54 12.51 -4.95
N SER A 85 -4.99 12.36 -3.70
CA SER A 85 -5.94 11.31 -3.33
C SER A 85 -7.24 11.44 -4.13
N ALA A 86 -7.78 12.66 -4.28
CA ALA A 86 -8.97 12.89 -5.10
C ALA A 86 -8.73 12.57 -6.58
N TYR A 87 -7.59 13.01 -7.16
CA TYR A 87 -7.24 12.69 -8.54
C TYR A 87 -7.05 11.21 -8.78
N VAL A 88 -6.43 10.50 -7.83
CA VAL A 88 -6.24 9.05 -7.88
C VAL A 88 -7.56 8.31 -7.77
N ALA A 89 -8.47 8.74 -6.89
CA ALA A 89 -9.77 8.10 -6.71
C ALA A 89 -10.72 8.35 -7.89
N ALA A 90 -10.60 9.49 -8.58
CA ALA A 90 -11.50 9.88 -9.67
C ALA A 90 -11.67 8.83 -10.78
N PRO A 91 -10.62 8.26 -11.41
CA PRO A 91 -10.79 7.23 -12.43
C PRO A 91 -11.50 5.98 -11.90
N PHE A 92 -11.26 5.59 -10.63
CA PHE A 92 -11.95 4.46 -10.01
C PHE A 92 -13.41 4.78 -9.73
N ALA A 93 -13.73 6.00 -9.28
CA ALA A 93 -15.11 6.43 -9.09
C ALA A 93 -15.89 6.39 -10.42
N VAL A 94 -15.29 6.86 -11.52
CA VAL A 94 -15.90 6.76 -12.86
C VAL A 94 -16.07 5.31 -13.30
N ALA A 95 -15.03 4.49 -13.16
CA ALA A 95 -15.06 3.07 -13.50
C ALA A 95 -16.04 2.26 -12.64
N PHE A 96 -16.35 2.73 -11.44
CA PHE A 96 -17.34 2.14 -10.55
C PHE A 96 -18.77 2.56 -10.92
N LEU A 97 -18.99 3.86 -11.16
CA LEU A 97 -20.32 4.40 -11.46
C LEU A 97 -20.82 3.99 -12.84
N ALA A 98 -19.99 3.94 -13.87
CA ALA A 98 -20.44 3.63 -15.23
C ALA A 98 -21.10 2.23 -15.35
N PRO A 99 -20.51 1.13 -14.84
CA PRO A 99 -21.15 -0.18 -14.86
C PRO A 99 -22.36 -0.27 -13.92
N LEU A 100 -22.40 0.49 -12.82
CA LEU A 100 -23.59 0.57 -11.97
C LEU A 100 -24.76 1.26 -12.66
N LEU A 101 -24.50 2.32 -13.44
CA LEU A 101 -25.55 2.98 -14.24
C LEU A 101 -26.13 2.00 -15.27
N VAL A 102 -25.27 1.21 -15.93
CA VAL A 102 -25.70 0.14 -16.85
C VAL A 102 -26.50 -0.94 -16.13
N ALA A 103 -26.05 -1.38 -14.95
CA ALA A 103 -26.77 -2.34 -14.11
C ALA A 103 -28.16 -1.81 -13.73
N SER A 104 -28.25 -0.55 -13.30
CA SER A 104 -29.52 0.12 -12.99
C SER A 104 -30.44 0.19 -14.20
N ALA A 105 -29.92 0.59 -15.37
CA ALA A 105 -30.69 0.72 -16.60
C ALA A 105 -31.20 -0.63 -17.13
N THR A 106 -30.52 -1.73 -16.79
CA THR A 106 -30.90 -3.10 -17.16
C THR A 106 -31.75 -3.80 -16.08
N GLY A 107 -32.21 -3.07 -15.06
CA GLY A 107 -33.06 -3.60 -14.00
C GLY A 107 -32.35 -4.54 -13.02
N ARG A 108 -31.01 -4.54 -12.98
CA ARG A 108 -30.25 -5.34 -12.02
C ARG A 108 -30.29 -4.67 -10.63
N PRO A 109 -30.34 -5.48 -9.55
CA PRO A 109 -30.33 -4.94 -8.21
C PRO A 109 -29.01 -4.21 -7.93
N LEU A 110 -29.11 -2.98 -7.42
CA LEU A 110 -27.96 -2.21 -6.98
C LEU A 110 -27.58 -2.58 -5.53
N PRO A 111 -26.30 -2.44 -5.15
CA PRO A 111 -25.87 -2.62 -3.76
C PRO A 111 -26.62 -1.67 -2.83
N ARG A 112 -27.01 -2.16 -1.65
CA ARG A 112 -27.71 -1.32 -0.66
C ARG A 112 -26.74 -0.26 -0.09
N PRO A 113 -27.20 0.93 0.30
CA PRO A 113 -26.32 1.96 0.89
C PRO A 113 -25.50 1.46 2.09
N VAL A 114 -26.10 0.62 2.94
CA VAL A 114 -25.41 0.00 4.08
C VAL A 114 -24.28 -0.95 3.66
N GLU A 115 -24.44 -1.68 2.55
CA GLU A 115 -23.43 -2.59 2.01
C GLU A 115 -22.27 -1.80 1.40
N LEU A 116 -22.58 -0.68 0.73
CA LEU A 116 -21.57 0.25 0.21
C LEU A 116 -20.77 0.88 1.35
N ALA A 117 -21.44 1.38 2.39
CA ALA A 117 -20.79 1.96 3.57
C ALA A 117 -19.88 0.93 4.26
N ARG A 118 -20.36 -0.30 4.44
CA ARG A 118 -19.56 -1.41 4.99
C ARG A 118 -18.35 -1.73 4.11
N SER A 119 -18.53 -1.72 2.80
CA SER A 119 -17.45 -2.00 1.84
C SER A 119 -16.42 -0.86 1.80
N LEU A 120 -16.85 0.40 1.90
CA LEU A 120 -15.95 1.55 2.04
C LEU A 120 -15.11 1.43 3.31
N LEU A 121 -15.74 1.16 4.46
CA LEU A 121 -15.03 0.95 5.71
C LEU A 121 -14.04 -0.21 5.59
N TRP A 122 -14.48 -1.34 5.03
CA TRP A 122 -13.63 -2.51 4.87
C TRP A 122 -12.43 -2.22 3.97
N TYR A 123 -12.65 -1.77 2.72
CA TYR A 123 -11.57 -1.65 1.75
C TYR A 123 -10.67 -0.43 1.95
N PHE A 124 -11.18 0.70 2.45
CA PHE A 124 -10.33 1.87 2.70
C PHE A 124 -9.65 1.85 4.07
N VAL A 125 -10.31 1.33 5.11
CA VAL A 125 -9.73 1.34 6.47
C VAL A 125 -9.05 0.02 6.81
N PHE A 126 -9.76 -1.10 6.70
CA PHE A 126 -9.24 -2.38 7.16
C PHE A 126 -8.35 -3.07 6.12
N VAL A 127 -8.51 -2.81 4.83
CA VAL A 127 -7.58 -3.30 3.81
C VAL A 127 -6.55 -2.23 3.50
N GLY A 128 -6.93 -1.16 2.80
CA GLY A 128 -6.03 -0.10 2.36
C GLY A 128 -5.23 0.51 3.50
N PHE A 129 -5.87 1.19 4.46
CA PHE A 129 -5.14 1.89 5.51
C PHE A 129 -4.33 0.95 6.41
N ALA A 130 -4.90 -0.18 6.84
CA ALA A 130 -4.19 -1.13 7.70
C ALA A 130 -2.91 -1.66 7.04
N GLU A 131 -3.00 -2.09 5.77
CA GLU A 131 -1.85 -2.61 5.04
C GLU A 131 -0.84 -1.51 4.73
N GLU A 132 -1.28 -0.34 4.28
CA GLU A 132 -0.37 0.76 3.98
C GLU A 132 0.31 1.31 5.25
N LEU A 133 -0.40 1.38 6.38
CA LEU A 133 0.19 1.74 7.66
C LEU A 133 1.28 0.75 8.09
N PHE A 134 0.99 -0.55 8.00
CA PHE A 134 1.94 -1.60 8.39
C PHE A 134 3.13 -1.66 7.42
N PHE A 135 2.88 -1.80 6.12
CA PHE A 135 3.93 -2.01 5.14
C PHE A 135 4.65 -0.73 4.74
N ARG A 136 3.94 0.38 4.48
CA ARG A 136 4.56 1.63 3.96
C ARG A 136 4.91 2.57 5.11
N GLY A 137 4.13 2.53 6.19
CA GLY A 137 4.41 3.26 7.41
C GLY A 137 5.54 2.63 8.21
N TYR A 138 5.39 1.37 8.64
CA TYR A 138 6.40 0.69 9.46
C TYR A 138 7.51 0.00 8.65
N VAL A 139 7.20 -1.10 7.95
CA VAL A 139 8.20 -2.00 7.35
C VAL A 139 9.13 -1.28 6.35
N GLN A 140 8.55 -0.52 5.42
CA GLN A 140 9.29 0.23 4.41
C GLN A 140 10.19 1.29 5.03
N SER A 141 9.69 2.05 5.99
CA SER A 141 10.48 3.10 6.64
C SER A 141 11.69 2.49 7.35
N ARG A 142 11.47 1.39 8.08
CA ARG A 142 12.53 0.67 8.77
C ARG A 142 13.59 0.13 7.81
N LEU A 143 13.15 -0.45 6.69
CA LEU A 143 14.06 -0.96 5.66
C LEU A 143 14.77 0.17 4.89
N ASN A 144 14.14 1.32 4.68
CA ASN A 144 14.75 2.47 3.99
C ASN A 144 15.90 3.08 4.80
N GLU A 145 15.86 3.00 6.13
CA GLU A 145 16.99 3.40 6.98
C GLU A 145 18.22 2.50 6.80
N ALA A 146 18.02 1.20 6.61
CA ALA A 146 19.10 0.23 6.53
C ALA A 146 19.60 -0.03 5.10
N PHE A 147 18.70 0.04 4.11
CA PHE A 147 18.93 -0.22 2.69
C PHE A 147 18.83 1.07 1.88
N THR A 148 19.90 1.86 1.95
CA THR A 148 19.96 3.24 1.43
C THR A 148 20.32 3.35 -0.06
N ARG A 149 20.48 2.22 -0.77
CA ARG A 149 20.73 2.26 -2.22
C ARG A 149 19.54 2.93 -2.91
N ARG A 150 19.82 3.85 -3.82
CA ARG A 150 18.85 4.60 -4.61
C ARG A 150 18.83 4.13 -6.06
N TYR A 151 17.67 4.24 -6.68
CA TYR A 151 17.42 4.01 -8.10
C TYR A 151 16.87 5.30 -8.69
N TRP A 152 17.39 5.75 -9.84
CA TRP A 152 17.10 7.06 -10.42
C TRP A 152 15.80 7.10 -11.25
N LYS A 153 15.22 5.94 -11.57
CA LYS A 153 14.04 5.79 -12.41
C LYS A 153 13.09 4.77 -11.82
N PHE A 154 11.79 5.05 -11.91
CA PHE A 154 10.73 4.10 -11.65
C PHE A 154 9.78 4.03 -12.85
N LEU A 155 9.64 2.84 -13.44
CA LEU A 155 8.95 2.64 -14.73
C LEU A 155 9.55 3.57 -15.80
N TRP A 156 8.75 4.43 -16.44
CA TRP A 156 9.21 5.44 -17.41
C TRP A 156 9.55 6.79 -16.77
N VAL A 157 9.30 6.99 -15.47
CA VAL A 157 9.42 8.29 -14.79
C VAL A 157 10.77 8.42 -14.11
N GLU A 158 11.45 9.54 -14.37
CA GLU A 158 12.66 9.96 -13.64
C GLU A 158 12.25 10.40 -12.23
N PHE A 159 12.29 9.46 -11.30
CA PHE A 159 11.99 9.66 -9.90
C PHE A 159 12.89 8.75 -9.07
N GLU A 160 13.63 9.34 -8.13
CA GLU A 160 14.53 8.59 -7.28
C GLU A 160 13.77 7.83 -6.18
N TRP A 161 14.07 6.55 -6.00
CA TRP A 161 13.45 5.71 -4.98
C TRP A 161 14.43 4.70 -4.37
N THR A 162 14.08 4.06 -3.26
CA THR A 162 15.05 3.30 -2.43
C THR A 162 14.93 1.78 -2.50
N GLN A 163 16.02 1.10 -2.14
CA GLN A 163 16.09 -0.37 -2.03
C GLN A 163 15.20 -0.94 -0.94
N GLY A 164 15.01 -0.27 0.19
CA GLY A 164 14.09 -0.72 1.22
C GLY A 164 12.64 -0.84 0.70
N THR A 165 12.22 0.07 -0.17
CA THR A 165 10.94 -0.01 -0.90
C THR A 165 10.85 -1.26 -1.77
N MET A 166 11.91 -1.59 -2.50
CA MET A 166 11.95 -2.81 -3.32
C MET A 166 11.80 -4.07 -2.46
N ILE A 167 12.56 -4.15 -1.37
CA ILE A 167 12.54 -5.27 -0.44
C ILE A 167 11.15 -5.41 0.19
N THR A 168 10.56 -4.30 0.64
CA THR A 168 9.21 -4.29 1.23
C THR A 168 8.18 -4.82 0.24
N ALA A 169 8.17 -4.28 -0.98
CA ALA A 169 7.17 -4.64 -1.98
C ALA A 169 7.24 -6.12 -2.37
N ILE A 170 8.45 -6.68 -2.52
CA ILE A 170 8.63 -8.06 -2.97
C ILE A 170 8.45 -9.03 -1.80
N LEU A 171 9.27 -8.88 -0.74
CA LEU A 171 9.41 -9.90 0.29
C LEU A 171 8.33 -9.84 1.37
N PHE A 172 7.91 -8.63 1.75
CA PHE A 172 7.03 -8.42 2.90
C PHE A 172 5.58 -8.11 2.47
N PHE A 173 5.37 -7.48 1.32
CA PHE A 173 4.02 -7.22 0.85
C PHE A 173 3.56 -8.26 -0.17
N GLY A 174 4.33 -8.46 -1.24
CA GLY A 174 3.94 -9.29 -2.37
C GLY A 174 3.90 -10.79 -2.05
N LEU A 175 5.06 -11.41 -1.77
CA LEU A 175 5.16 -12.87 -1.55
C LEU A 175 4.22 -13.43 -0.47
N PRO A 176 3.94 -12.74 0.65
CA PRO A 176 2.99 -13.23 1.66
C PRO A 176 1.57 -13.41 1.13
N HIS A 177 1.20 -12.81 -0.01
CA HIS A 177 -0.09 -13.08 -0.65
C HIS A 177 -0.26 -14.55 -1.09
N LEU A 178 0.83 -15.28 -1.34
CA LEU A 178 0.78 -16.73 -1.59
C LEU A 178 0.25 -17.50 -0.37
N LEU A 179 0.41 -16.94 0.83
CA LEU A 179 0.02 -17.57 2.09
C LEU A 179 -1.46 -17.34 2.43
N THR A 180 -2.18 -16.53 1.66
CA THR A 180 -3.61 -16.23 1.91
C THR A 180 -4.53 -17.45 1.81
N GLY A 181 -4.14 -18.45 1.02
CA GLY A 181 -4.83 -19.74 0.91
C GLY A 181 -4.23 -20.85 1.79
N ILE A 182 -3.34 -20.50 2.71
CA ILE A 182 -2.70 -21.42 3.64
C ILE A 182 -3.16 -21.08 5.06
N ASN A 183 -3.54 -22.09 5.83
CA ASN A 183 -3.70 -22.00 7.28
C ASN A 183 -3.37 -23.37 7.91
N PRO A 184 -2.22 -23.50 8.60
CA PRO A 184 -1.82 -24.76 9.22
C PRO A 184 -2.75 -25.24 10.33
N PHE A 185 -3.39 -24.33 11.07
CA PHE A 185 -4.27 -24.68 12.19
C PHE A 185 -5.64 -25.22 11.75
N THR A 186 -6.04 -24.96 10.51
CA THR A 186 -7.26 -25.52 9.93
C THR A 186 -6.99 -26.61 8.88
N GLY A 187 -5.71 -26.95 8.63
CA GLY A 187 -5.31 -27.88 7.57
C GLY A 187 -5.56 -27.37 6.15
N SER A 188 -5.71 -26.06 5.95
CA SER A 188 -5.97 -25.47 4.64
C SER A 188 -4.66 -25.19 3.91
N TYR A 189 -4.48 -25.76 2.72
CA TYR A 189 -3.29 -25.56 1.89
C TYR A 189 -3.69 -25.49 0.42
N SER A 190 -3.94 -24.29 -0.08
CA SER A 190 -4.34 -24.06 -1.48
C SER A 190 -3.60 -22.87 -2.07
N ILE A 191 -2.65 -23.14 -2.97
CA ILE A 191 -2.07 -22.12 -3.85
C ILE A 191 -2.55 -22.42 -5.28
N GLY A 192 -3.48 -21.59 -5.76
CA GLY A 192 -4.01 -21.67 -7.13
C GLY A 192 -3.45 -20.58 -8.06
N PRO A 193 -3.74 -20.65 -9.37
CA PRO A 193 -3.33 -19.64 -10.34
C PRO A 193 -3.74 -18.22 -9.97
N LEU A 194 -4.93 -18.06 -9.36
CA LEU A 194 -5.40 -16.75 -8.87
C LEU A 194 -4.50 -16.18 -7.76
N ALA A 195 -4.04 -17.01 -6.82
CA ALA A 195 -3.14 -16.57 -5.75
C ALA A 195 -1.78 -16.13 -6.32
N VAL A 196 -1.26 -16.84 -7.32
CA VAL A 196 -0.03 -16.47 -8.03
C VAL A 196 -0.21 -15.15 -8.78
N PHE A 197 -1.33 -14.96 -9.47
CA PHE A 197 -1.64 -13.71 -10.15
C PHE A 197 -1.76 -12.53 -9.17
N ILE A 198 -2.50 -12.71 -8.06
CA ILE A 198 -2.62 -11.70 -7.00
C ILE A 198 -1.24 -11.37 -6.43
N THR A 199 -0.39 -12.37 -6.19
CA THR A 199 0.99 -12.15 -5.71
C THR A 199 1.80 -11.30 -6.68
N ALA A 200 1.76 -11.61 -7.98
CA ALA A 200 2.48 -10.82 -8.99
C ALA A 200 1.97 -9.37 -9.04
N MET A 201 0.65 -9.18 -8.96
CA MET A 201 0.04 -7.84 -8.90
C MET A 201 0.38 -7.12 -7.59
N ALA A 202 0.40 -7.81 -6.46
CA ALA A 202 0.76 -7.25 -5.16
C ALA A 202 2.23 -6.81 -5.14
N ILE A 203 3.15 -7.57 -5.76
CA ILE A 203 4.55 -7.14 -5.93
C ILE A 203 4.62 -5.85 -6.75
N PHE A 204 3.96 -5.83 -7.92
CA PHE A 204 4.00 -4.67 -8.81
C PHE A 204 3.37 -3.42 -8.17
N MET A 205 2.13 -3.54 -7.71
CA MET A 205 1.43 -2.43 -7.06
C MET A 205 2.09 -2.06 -5.74
N GLY A 206 2.70 -3.02 -5.04
CA GLY A 206 3.41 -2.74 -3.81
C GLY A 206 4.63 -1.85 -3.98
N LEU A 207 5.33 -1.96 -5.12
CA LEU A 207 6.38 -1.04 -5.53
C LEU A 207 5.80 0.35 -5.83
N VAL A 208 4.71 0.41 -6.58
CA VAL A 208 4.01 1.66 -6.93
C VAL A 208 3.59 2.41 -5.66
N PHE A 209 2.96 1.72 -4.71
CA PHE A 209 2.56 2.26 -3.41
C PHE A 209 3.75 2.79 -2.62
N GLY A 210 4.84 2.03 -2.58
CA GLY A 210 6.06 2.44 -1.86
C GLY A 210 6.71 3.68 -2.46
N VAL A 211 6.76 3.79 -3.80
CA VAL A 211 7.26 4.99 -4.50
C VAL A 211 6.37 6.21 -4.26
N ILE A 212 5.04 6.03 -4.29
CA ILE A 212 4.10 7.10 -3.94
C ILE A 212 4.27 7.54 -2.48
N ARG A 213 4.53 6.61 -1.55
CA ARG A 213 4.83 6.94 -0.16
C ARG A 213 6.16 7.69 -0.02
N GLU A 214 7.19 7.37 -0.79
CA GLU A 214 8.42 8.15 -0.81
C GLU A 214 8.20 9.57 -1.36
N LYS A 215 7.40 9.70 -2.42
CA LYS A 215 6.99 10.99 -2.97
C LYS A 215 6.30 11.82 -1.91
N THR A 216 5.18 11.35 -1.39
CA THR A 216 4.26 12.11 -0.53
C THR A 216 4.72 12.20 0.92
N GLY A 217 5.58 11.27 1.36
CA GLY A 217 5.99 11.13 2.76
C GLY A 217 4.93 10.53 3.67
N CYS A 218 3.80 10.03 3.14
CA CYS A 218 2.73 9.45 3.96
C CYS A 218 2.02 8.27 3.30
N VAL A 219 1.17 7.61 4.09
CA VAL A 219 0.37 6.46 3.65
C VAL A 219 -0.99 6.83 3.04
N ILE A 220 -1.38 8.12 3.03
CA ILE A 220 -2.73 8.55 2.58
C ILE A 220 -2.97 8.24 1.10
N VAL A 221 -2.10 8.71 0.20
CA VAL A 221 -2.28 8.49 -1.24
C VAL A 221 -2.20 7.00 -1.62
N PRO A 222 -1.23 6.23 -1.09
CA PRO A 222 -1.23 4.77 -1.26
C PRO A 222 -2.51 4.10 -0.74
N THR A 223 -3.01 4.52 0.44
CA THR A 223 -4.26 3.98 1.03
C THR A 223 -5.43 4.17 0.09
N VAL A 224 -5.55 5.38 -0.49
CA VAL A 224 -6.65 5.70 -1.41
C VAL A 224 -6.53 4.92 -2.70
N LEU A 225 -5.33 4.78 -3.27
CA LEU A 225 -5.13 3.96 -4.47
C LEU A 225 -5.47 2.49 -4.20
N HIS A 226 -4.89 1.91 -3.15
CA HIS A 226 -5.09 0.52 -2.75
C HIS A 226 -6.57 0.23 -2.47
N GLY A 227 -7.19 1.01 -1.60
CA GLY A 227 -8.62 0.86 -1.28
C GLY A 227 -9.51 1.04 -2.49
N SER A 228 -9.18 1.94 -3.43
CA SER A 228 -9.96 2.13 -4.66
C SER A 228 -9.91 0.93 -5.60
N ILE A 229 -8.76 0.25 -5.69
CA ILE A 229 -8.61 -0.98 -6.49
C ILE A 229 -9.51 -2.07 -5.92
N ASP A 230 -9.38 -2.38 -4.64
CA ASP A 230 -10.13 -3.48 -4.02
C ASP A 230 -11.62 -3.17 -3.92
N PHE A 231 -11.97 -1.93 -3.57
CA PHE A 231 -13.35 -1.49 -3.55
C PHE A 231 -13.99 -1.67 -4.92
N THR A 232 -13.31 -1.25 -5.99
CA THR A 232 -13.81 -1.42 -7.36
C THR A 232 -13.90 -2.89 -7.72
N VAL A 233 -12.86 -3.70 -7.54
CA VAL A 233 -12.88 -5.11 -7.93
C VAL A 233 -13.97 -5.90 -7.21
N PHE A 234 -14.02 -5.80 -5.88
CA PHE A 234 -14.85 -6.70 -5.08
C PHE A 234 -16.25 -6.15 -4.82
N THR A 235 -16.41 -4.85 -4.58
CA THR A 235 -17.74 -4.28 -4.33
C THR A 235 -18.56 -4.24 -5.62
N LEU A 236 -17.97 -3.76 -6.71
CA LEU A 236 -18.64 -3.76 -8.01
C LEU A 236 -18.87 -5.19 -8.51
N GLY A 237 -17.91 -6.10 -8.24
CA GLY A 237 -17.98 -7.50 -8.64
C GLY A 237 -19.23 -8.22 -8.11
N ARG A 238 -19.78 -7.81 -6.96
CA ARG A 238 -21.05 -8.34 -6.43
C ARG A 238 -22.28 -7.93 -7.28
N ALA A 239 -22.21 -6.79 -7.96
CA ALA A 239 -23.31 -6.27 -8.78
C ALA A 239 -23.23 -6.69 -10.25
N VAL A 240 -22.02 -6.73 -10.83
CA VAL A 240 -21.82 -6.95 -12.28
C VAL A 240 -20.96 -8.17 -12.61
N GLY A 241 -20.45 -8.90 -11.61
CA GLY A 241 -19.56 -10.04 -11.78
C GLY A 241 -18.08 -9.66 -11.77
N LEU A 242 -17.22 -10.58 -11.31
CA LEU A 242 -15.79 -10.33 -11.13
C LEU A 242 -15.06 -10.00 -12.43
N ALA A 243 -15.44 -10.60 -13.56
CA ALA A 243 -14.80 -10.30 -14.85
C ALA A 243 -14.98 -8.81 -15.23
N ALA A 244 -16.21 -8.30 -15.17
CA ALA A 244 -16.52 -6.91 -15.52
C ALA A 244 -15.91 -5.92 -14.51
N SER A 245 -15.91 -6.23 -13.22
CA SER A 245 -15.29 -5.35 -12.22
C SER A 245 -13.76 -5.31 -12.33
N ASN A 246 -13.10 -6.42 -12.69
CA ASN A 246 -11.67 -6.43 -12.97
C ASN A 246 -11.31 -5.62 -14.21
N ILE A 247 -12.12 -5.68 -15.28
CA ILE A 247 -11.94 -4.82 -16.45
C ILE A 247 -12.08 -3.34 -16.06
N ALA A 248 -13.08 -3.00 -15.25
CA ALA A 248 -13.28 -1.62 -14.77
C ALA A 248 -12.07 -1.13 -13.94
N ALA A 249 -11.58 -1.94 -13.00
CA ALA A 249 -10.40 -1.61 -12.20
C ALA A 249 -9.14 -1.50 -13.07
N ALA A 250 -8.95 -2.38 -14.05
CA ALA A 250 -7.83 -2.32 -14.99
C ALA A 250 -7.88 -1.06 -15.86
N ALA A 251 -9.06 -0.65 -16.33
CA ALA A 251 -9.24 0.60 -17.05
C ALA A 251 -8.88 1.82 -16.18
N ALA A 252 -9.33 1.85 -14.92
CA ALA A 252 -8.99 2.90 -13.98
C ALA A 252 -7.47 2.96 -13.68
N LEU A 253 -6.83 1.81 -13.48
CA LEU A 253 -5.38 1.71 -13.31
C LEU A 253 -4.63 2.19 -14.56
N PHE A 254 -5.08 1.80 -15.75
CA PHE A 254 -4.50 2.27 -17.00
C PHE A 254 -4.59 3.80 -17.12
N THR A 255 -5.76 4.39 -16.83
CA THR A 255 -5.92 5.84 -16.79
C THR A 255 -4.99 6.50 -15.76
N PHE A 256 -4.88 5.92 -14.56
CA PHE A 256 -3.96 6.40 -13.53
C PHE A 256 -2.52 6.41 -14.04
N PHE A 257 -2.03 5.30 -14.59
CA PHE A 257 -0.67 5.22 -15.11
C PHE A 257 -0.43 6.15 -16.31
N ALA A 258 -1.33 6.15 -17.30
CA ALA A 258 -1.17 6.91 -18.52
C ALA A 258 -1.23 8.43 -18.32
N ILE A 259 -2.03 8.91 -17.34
CA ILE A 259 -2.34 10.34 -17.23
C ILE A 259 -1.84 10.96 -15.92
N LEU A 260 -1.94 10.23 -14.80
CA LEU A 260 -1.78 10.79 -13.46
C LEU A 260 -0.44 10.46 -12.83
N PHE A 261 0.09 9.25 -13.05
CA PHE A 261 1.23 8.73 -12.31
C PHE A 261 2.49 9.58 -12.47
N GLU A 262 2.86 9.90 -13.72
CA GLU A 262 4.02 10.75 -13.98
C GLU A 262 3.84 12.15 -13.42
N LYS A 263 2.64 12.73 -13.56
CA LYS A 263 2.31 14.05 -13.02
C LYS A 263 2.43 14.08 -11.49
N LEU A 264 1.94 13.05 -10.81
CA LEU A 264 2.05 12.88 -9.37
C LEU A 264 3.51 12.88 -8.91
N LEU A 265 4.37 12.12 -9.60
CA LEU A 265 5.77 11.99 -9.22
C LEU A 265 6.60 13.24 -9.55
N LYS A 266 6.33 13.90 -10.68
CA LYS A 266 7.07 15.09 -11.12
C LYS A 266 6.60 16.38 -10.47
N GLU A 267 5.34 16.49 -10.04
CA GLU A 267 4.83 17.75 -9.47
C GLU A 267 5.59 18.12 -8.18
N PRO A 268 6.18 19.32 -8.08
CA PRO A 268 6.83 19.78 -6.86
C PRO A 268 5.87 19.78 -5.67
N ILE A 269 6.37 19.39 -4.51
CA ILE A 269 5.57 19.46 -3.28
C ILE A 269 5.68 20.89 -2.77
N PRO A 270 4.56 21.61 -2.53
CA PRO A 270 4.60 22.95 -1.99
C PRO A 270 5.36 22.94 -0.66
N THR A 271 6.47 23.68 -0.59
CA THR A 271 7.17 23.93 0.67
C THR A 271 6.32 24.86 1.53
N PRO A 272 6.23 24.64 2.84
CA PRO A 272 5.61 25.62 3.72
C PRO A 272 6.38 26.95 3.62
N PRO A 273 5.71 28.11 3.63
CA PRO A 273 6.39 29.38 3.78
C PRO A 273 7.08 29.40 5.15
N HIS A 274 8.37 29.75 5.18
CA HIS A 274 9.27 29.79 6.34
C HIS A 274 9.94 28.47 6.75
N SER A 275 10.96 28.09 5.99
CA SER A 275 12.22 27.65 6.59
C SER A 275 13.24 28.77 6.36
N PRO A 276 13.81 29.39 7.42
CA PRO A 276 14.85 30.40 7.23
C PRO A 276 16.01 29.75 6.47
N THR A 277 16.49 30.45 5.44
CA THR A 277 17.76 30.14 4.79
C THR A 277 18.86 30.17 5.86
N PRO A 278 19.68 29.11 5.99
CA PRO A 278 20.92 29.25 6.74
C PRO A 278 21.80 30.23 5.96
N GLU A 279 22.03 31.41 6.54
CA GLU A 279 23.17 32.27 6.19
C GLU A 279 24.49 31.57 6.56
#